data_AF-A0A6B3CTF8-F1
#
_entry.id   AF-A0A6B3CTF8-F1
#
_cell.length_a   1.000
_cell.length_b   1.000
_cell.length_c   1.000
_cell.angle_alpha   90.00
_cell.angle_beta   90.00
_cell.angle_gamma   90.00
#
_symmetry.space_group_name_H-M   'P 1'
#
loop_
_entity.id
_entity.type
_entity.pdbx_description
1 polymer ?
#
loop_
_entity_poly.entity_id
_entity_poly.type
_entity_poly.pdbx_seq_one_letter_code
_entity_poly.pdbx_strand_id
1 'polypeptide(L)'
;MRRSRLRHLGLAGLLVLGSLTAVGTLPASAAGAPAASVDERPASAGLLDAMQRDFGLTRDQAEDRLAAERDATEVEPVARRAAGAAYGGSWFDADTGRLTVAVTSDAAPS
;
A
#
# COMPACT_ATOMS: atom_id res chain seq x y z
N MET A 1 23.47 23.28 -20.36
CA MET A 1 22.70 22.58 -21.41
C MET A 1 22.70 21.08 -21.08
N ARG A 2 21.80 20.61 -20.19
CA ARG A 2 20.68 19.71 -20.52
C ARG A 2 20.98 18.73 -21.66
N ARG A 3 21.21 17.46 -21.32
CA ARG A 3 20.71 16.24 -21.99
C ARG A 3 21.31 14.98 -21.34
N SER A 4 20.62 14.46 -20.34
CA SER A 4 20.80 13.08 -19.89
C SER A 4 19.42 12.51 -19.54
N ARG A 5 18.56 12.47 -20.56
CA ARG A 5 17.36 11.63 -20.60
C ARG A 5 17.74 10.39 -21.39
N LEU A 6 17.16 9.24 -21.02
CA LEU A 6 17.13 7.96 -21.76
C LEU A 6 18.27 6.97 -21.43
N ARG A 7 18.18 6.28 -20.28
CA ARG A 7 18.89 4.99 -20.06
C ARG A 7 18.07 3.91 -19.34
N HIS A 8 16.74 4.00 -19.36
CA HIS A 8 15.89 2.88 -18.91
C HIS A 8 15.02 2.41 -20.07
N LEU A 9 15.70 1.90 -21.10
CA LEU A 9 15.08 1.16 -22.19
C LEU A 9 15.40 -0.32 -21.99
N GLY A 10 14.35 -1.12 -21.78
CA GLY A 10 14.33 -2.52 -22.13
C GLY A 10 14.71 -3.51 -21.03
N LEU A 11 13.70 -4.04 -20.34
CA LEU A 11 13.45 -5.48 -20.42
C LEU A 11 12.02 -5.80 -19.98
N ALA A 12 11.08 -5.73 -20.93
CA ALA A 12 9.75 -6.30 -20.77
C ALA A 12 9.86 -7.81 -21.04
N GLY A 13 9.87 -8.60 -19.96
CA GLY A 13 9.75 -10.06 -20.02
C GLY A 13 8.30 -10.45 -20.24
N LEU A 14 7.98 -10.76 -21.49
CA LEU A 14 6.71 -11.29 -21.99
C LEU A 14 6.34 -12.62 -21.29
N LEU A 15 5.27 -12.65 -20.50
CA LEU A 15 4.59 -13.89 -20.11
C LEU A 15 3.21 -13.91 -20.73
N VAL A 16 3.09 -14.73 -21.79
CA VAL A 16 1.89 -14.91 -22.59
C VAL A 16 1.41 -16.36 -22.41
N LEU A 17 0.15 -16.45 -21.96
CA LEU A 17 -0.87 -17.50 -22.14
C LEU A 17 -0.90 -18.72 -21.22
N GLY A 18 -2.02 -18.79 -20.48
CA GLY A 18 -2.55 -20.00 -19.84
C GLY A 18 -4.07 -19.89 -19.63
N SER A 19 -4.81 -20.09 -20.72
CA SER A 19 -6.16 -20.73 -20.84
C SER A 19 -7.38 -20.26 -20.01
N LEU A 20 -8.41 -19.92 -20.79
CA LEU A 20 -9.85 -19.72 -20.56
C LEU A 20 -10.53 -20.52 -19.43
N THR A 21 -11.44 -19.87 -18.68
CA THR A 21 -12.86 -20.24 -18.56
C THR A 21 -13.73 -19.09 -17.99
N ALA A 22 -14.66 -18.62 -18.83
CA ALA A 22 -16.10 -18.41 -18.56
C ALA A 22 -16.62 -17.53 -17.38
N VAL A 23 -17.47 -16.56 -17.80
CA VAL A 23 -18.68 -16.01 -17.13
C VAL A 23 -18.51 -14.89 -16.10
N GLY A 24 -19.07 -13.72 -16.45
CA GLY A 24 -19.52 -12.70 -15.49
C GLY A 24 -18.81 -11.35 -15.57
N THR A 25 -19.00 -10.59 -16.66
CA THR A 25 -18.65 -9.15 -16.67
C THR A 25 -19.70 -8.37 -15.87
N LEU A 26 -19.64 -8.47 -14.55
CA LEU A 26 -20.14 -7.40 -13.70
C LEU A 26 -19.02 -6.37 -13.58
N PRO A 27 -19.27 -5.07 -13.82
CA PRO A 27 -18.31 -4.05 -13.44
C PRO A 27 -18.16 -4.15 -11.92
N ALA A 28 -17.01 -4.65 -11.46
CA ALA A 28 -16.59 -4.48 -10.07
C ALA A 28 -16.25 -2.99 -9.89
N SER A 29 -17.28 -2.15 -9.83
CA SER A 29 -17.15 -0.83 -9.26
C SER A 29 -16.83 -1.04 -7.79
N ALA A 30 -15.54 -1.00 -7.44
CA ALA A 30 -15.09 -0.68 -6.09
C ALA A 30 -15.48 0.78 -5.82
N ALA A 31 -16.78 1.06 -5.80
CA ALA A 31 -17.32 2.28 -5.25
C ALA A 31 -16.86 2.28 -3.80
N GLY A 32 -15.97 3.22 -3.47
CA GLY A 32 -15.35 3.32 -2.16
C GLY A 32 -16.41 3.14 -1.10
N ALA A 33 -16.33 2.01 -0.39
CA ALA A 33 -17.17 1.78 0.76
C ALA A 33 -16.99 2.97 1.70
N PRO A 34 -18.07 3.49 2.31
CA PRO A 34 -17.91 4.50 3.34
C PRO A 34 -16.93 3.93 4.35
N ALA A 35 -15.90 4.72 4.71
CA ALA A 35 -14.96 4.37 5.75
C ALA A 35 -15.80 4.11 7.01
N ALA A 36 -16.11 2.85 7.28
CA ALA A 36 -16.72 2.46 8.52
C ALA A 36 -15.75 2.94 9.59
N SER A 37 -16.21 3.78 10.51
CA SER A 37 -15.50 4.08 11.73
C SER A 37 -15.19 2.75 12.39
N VAL A 38 -13.94 2.30 12.25
CA VAL A 38 -13.47 1.09 12.89
C VAL A 38 -13.43 1.44 14.36
N ASP A 39 -14.44 1.01 15.12
CA ASP A 39 -14.36 1.04 16.58
C ASP A 39 -12.99 0.52 16.99
N GLU A 40 -12.35 1.14 18.00
CA GLU A 40 -11.08 0.68 18.59
C GLU A 40 -11.24 -0.66 19.34
N ARG A 41 -11.84 -1.66 18.69
CA ARG A 41 -11.83 -3.03 19.14
C ARG A 41 -10.38 -3.50 19.14
N PRO A 42 -9.90 -4.05 20.26
CA PRO A 42 -8.57 -4.62 20.33
C PRO A 42 -8.35 -5.64 19.21
N ALA A 43 -7.11 -5.73 18.74
CA ALA A 43 -6.71 -6.79 17.83
C ALA A 43 -7.07 -8.16 18.42
N SER A 44 -7.51 -9.09 17.57
CA SER A 44 -7.85 -10.43 18.03
C SER A 44 -6.59 -11.13 18.56
N ALA A 45 -6.75 -11.97 19.59
CA ALA A 45 -5.64 -12.71 20.17
C ALA A 45 -4.91 -13.57 19.10
N GLY A 46 -5.66 -14.19 18.20
CA GLY A 46 -5.08 -14.99 17.11
C GLY A 46 -4.24 -14.18 16.12
N LEU A 47 -4.60 -12.91 15.86
CA LEU A 47 -3.79 -12.02 15.03
C LEU A 47 -2.48 -11.66 15.73
N LEU A 48 -2.55 -11.28 17.02
CA LEU A 48 -1.35 -10.96 17.80
C LEU A 48 -0.41 -12.18 17.92
N ASP A 49 -0.96 -13.37 18.11
CA ASP A 49 -0.16 -14.60 18.15
C ASP A 49 0.50 -14.89 16.78
N ALA A 50 -0.18 -14.64 15.67
CA ALA A 50 0.40 -14.79 14.34
C ALA A 50 1.53 -13.78 14.10
N MET A 51 1.33 -12.51 14.45
CA MET A 51 2.37 -11.49 14.33
C MET A 51 3.61 -11.81 15.16
N GLN A 52 3.45 -12.32 16.39
CA GLN A 52 4.58 -12.75 17.22
C GLN A 52 5.36 -13.91 16.58
N ARG A 53 4.67 -14.93 16.02
CA ARG A 53 5.33 -16.09 15.40
C ARG A 53 6.00 -15.75 14.06
N ASP A 54 5.30 -15.00 13.21
CA ASP A 54 5.69 -14.83 11.81
C ASP A 54 6.67 -13.66 11.63
N PHE A 55 6.55 -12.64 12.48
CA PHE A 55 7.42 -11.45 12.44
C PHE A 55 8.39 -11.36 13.63
N GLY A 56 8.37 -12.33 14.55
CA GLY A 56 9.28 -12.35 15.71
C GLY A 56 9.06 -11.20 16.69
N LEU A 57 7.85 -10.62 16.70
CA LEU A 57 7.50 -9.49 17.56
C LEU A 57 7.14 -9.98 18.96
N THR A 58 7.33 -9.12 19.96
CA THR A 58 6.61 -9.24 21.24
C THR A 58 5.16 -8.81 21.06
N ARG A 59 4.29 -9.15 22.02
CA ARG A 59 2.88 -8.71 21.98
C ARG A 59 2.75 -7.19 21.87
N ASP A 60 3.46 -6.45 22.72
CA ASP A 60 3.41 -4.99 22.73
C ASP A 60 3.87 -4.41 21.38
N GLN A 61 4.94 -4.96 20.80
CA GLN A 61 5.40 -4.55 19.46
C GLN A 61 4.39 -4.87 18.36
N ALA A 62 3.63 -5.96 18.47
CA ALA A 62 2.57 -6.29 17.53
C ALA A 62 1.39 -5.31 17.64
N GLU A 63 1.01 -4.94 18.87
CA GLU A 63 -0.03 -3.94 19.14
C GLU A 63 0.39 -2.56 18.61
N ASP A 64 1.62 -2.11 18.91
CA ASP A 64 2.18 -0.85 18.42
C ASP A 64 2.24 -0.80 16.89
N ARG A 65 2.64 -1.92 16.26
CA ARG A 65 2.67 -2.02 14.80
C ARG A 65 1.28 -1.88 14.20
N LEU A 66 0.27 -2.57 14.74
CA LEU A 66 -1.11 -2.46 14.24
C LEU A 66 -1.66 -1.04 14.40
N ALA A 67 -1.30 -0.35 15.49
CA ALA A 67 -1.65 1.06 15.67
C ALA A 67 -1.00 1.93 14.56
N ALA A 68 0.29 1.75 14.30
CA ALA A 68 0.98 2.48 13.24
C ALA A 68 0.44 2.18 11.83
N GLU A 69 0.07 0.93 11.53
CA GLU A 69 -0.56 0.54 10.27
C GLU A 69 -1.95 1.15 10.09
N ARG A 70 -2.73 1.25 11.17
CA ARG A 70 -4.03 1.94 11.16
C ARG A 70 -3.85 3.41 10.86
N ASP A 71 -2.93 4.09 11.56
CA ASP A 71 -2.66 5.50 11.35
C ASP A 71 -2.16 5.77 9.92
N ALA A 72 -1.30 4.88 9.39
CA ALA A 72 -0.85 4.92 8.00
C ALA A 72 -2.02 4.78 6.99
N THR A 73 -2.97 3.90 7.28
CA THR A 73 -4.18 3.71 6.47
C THR A 73 -5.07 4.95 6.50
N GLU A 74 -5.19 5.62 7.65
CA GLU A 74 -5.99 6.83 7.81
C GLU A 74 -5.43 8.00 6.99
N VAL A 75 -4.09 8.15 6.95
CA VAL A 75 -3.44 9.25 6.22
C VAL A 75 -3.24 8.96 4.71
N GLU A 76 -3.36 7.71 4.27
CA GLU A 76 -3.15 7.31 2.86
C GLU A 76 -4.01 8.10 1.87
N PRO A 77 -5.33 8.31 2.08
CA PRO A 77 -6.14 9.08 1.15
C PRO A 77 -5.70 10.54 1.04
N VAL A 78 -5.21 11.14 2.14
CA VAL A 78 -4.68 12.51 2.15
C VAL A 78 -3.37 12.56 1.36
N ALA A 79 -2.46 11.62 1.63
CA ALA A 79 -1.18 11.52 0.96
C ALA A 79 -1.33 11.29 -0.54
N ARG A 80 -2.27 10.43 -0.95
CA ARG A 80 -2.61 10.20 -2.35
C ARG A 80 -3.12 11.46 -3.04
N ARG A 81 -4.01 12.22 -2.38
CA ARG A 81 -4.49 13.51 -2.93
C ARG A 81 -3.36 14.55 -3.04
N ALA A 82 -2.47 14.60 -2.06
CA ALA A 82 -1.32 15.50 -2.06
C ALA A 82 -0.33 15.17 -3.20
N ALA A 83 -0.09 13.88 -3.46
CA ALA A 83 0.76 13.43 -4.56
C ALA A 83 0.13 13.66 -5.95
N GLY A 84 -1.21 13.71 -6.03
CA GLY A 84 -1.94 14.04 -7.25
C GLY A 84 -1.60 13.13 -8.43
N ALA A 85 -1.35 13.72 -9.60
CA ALA A 85 -1.00 12.99 -10.82
C ALA A 85 0.35 12.25 -10.72
N ALA A 86 1.20 12.63 -9.76
CA ALA A 86 2.49 11.98 -9.56
C ALA A 86 2.40 10.77 -8.61
N TYR A 87 1.23 10.43 -8.04
CA TYR A 87 1.12 9.29 -7.12
C TYR A 87 1.53 7.97 -7.79
N GLY A 88 2.60 7.36 -7.27
CA GLY A 88 3.16 6.08 -7.72
C GLY A 88 2.79 4.89 -6.84
N GLY A 89 1.91 5.08 -5.86
CA GLY A 89 1.56 4.09 -4.84
C GLY A 89 2.12 4.43 -3.47
N SER A 90 1.65 3.71 -2.45
CA SER A 90 2.11 3.85 -1.07
C SER A 90 2.13 2.51 -0.35
N TRP A 91 3.03 2.37 0.62
CA TRP A 91 3.14 1.18 1.47
C TRP A 91 3.49 1.58 2.90
N PHE A 92 3.12 0.73 3.85
CA PHE A 92 3.60 0.85 5.22
C PHE A 92 5.02 0.28 5.31
N ASP A 93 5.93 1.12 5.79
CA ASP A 93 7.30 0.74 6.08
C ASP A 93 7.39 0.32 7.56
N ALA A 94 7.60 -0.99 7.76
CA ALA A 94 7.62 -1.62 9.07
C ALA A 94 8.80 -1.18 9.94
N ASP A 95 9.94 -0.88 9.33
CA ASP A 95 11.18 -0.56 10.03
C ASP A 95 11.12 0.86 10.61
N THR A 96 10.44 1.76 9.90
CA THR A 96 10.26 3.16 10.28
C THR A 96 8.91 3.46 10.93
N GLY A 97 7.94 2.55 10.82
CA GLY A 97 6.57 2.74 11.31
C GLY A 97 5.81 3.82 10.56
N ARG A 98 6.08 4.02 9.26
CA ARG A 98 5.57 5.16 8.48
C ARG A 98 4.90 4.73 7.17
N LEU A 99 3.94 5.54 6.72
CA LEU A 99 3.44 5.49 5.35
C LEU A 99 4.49 6.10 4.41
N THR A 100 5.07 5.28 3.55
CA THR A 100 5.93 5.74 2.45
C THR A 100 5.09 5.90 1.19
N VAL A 101 5.29 7.02 0.49
CA VAL A 101 4.57 7.36 -0.73
C VAL A 101 5.57 7.46 -1.87
N ALA A 102 5.45 6.60 -2.87
CA ALA A 102 6.20 6.74 -4.11
C ALA A 102 5.55 7.81 -4.98
N VAL A 103 6.39 8.63 -5.62
CA VAL A 103 5.96 9.60 -6.62
C VAL A 103 6.73 9.41 -7.93
N THR A 104 6.11 9.77 -9.05
CA THR A 104 6.76 9.74 -10.37
C THR A 104 7.72 10.93 -10.55
N SER A 105 8.59 10.86 -11.56
CA SER A 105 9.61 11.89 -11.83
C SER A 105 9.06 13.28 -12.15
N ASP A 106 7.78 13.36 -12.48
CA ASP A 106 7.10 14.61 -12.83
C ASP A 106 6.53 15.32 -11.59
N ALA A 107 6.71 14.74 -10.40
CA ALA A 107 6.40 15.38 -9.13
C ALA A 107 7.18 16.70 -8.99
N ALA A 108 6.50 17.73 -8.51
CA ALA A 108 7.18 18.95 -8.11
C ALA A 108 8.16 18.62 -6.96
N PRO A 109 9.39 19.16 -6.98
CA PRO A 109 10.32 18.99 -5.86
C PRO A 109 9.70 19.55 -4.58
N SER A 110 9.87 18.82 -3.49
CA SER A 110 9.47 19.19 -2.12
C SER A 110 10.29 20.37 -1.60
#